data_AF-A0A165NM36-F1
#
_entry.id   AF-A0A165NM36-F1
#
_cell.length_a   1.000
_cell.length_b   1.000
_cell.length_c   1.000
_cell.angle_alpha   90.00
_cell.angle_beta   90.00
_cell.angle_gamma   90.00
#
_symmetry.space_group_name_H-M   'P 1'
#
loop_
_entity.id
_entity.type
_entity.pdbx_description
1 polymer ?
#
loop_
_entity_poly.entity_id
_entity_poly.type
_entity_poly.pdbx_seq_one_letter_code
_entity_poly.pdbx_strand_id
1 'polypeptide(L)'
;MRISFGRLFKPHEAHQGVSNPVTSAQLQKKIASDFAKKPEGWHPQVCYNFALKVGVLEGKISNHFKQELMSGAKVGGYPLGFSDKMGITASNTQKYFDHTKITGSGIINFIDDQVGAVVHTAYLQKEDGGSVHIYHANCMTLDMALLGDAPDVPKVGCVTHYEVSDHYTQNRLQRWLDGGYSFKFTPASKLSI
;
A
#
# COMPACT_ATOMS: atom_id res chain seq x y z
N MET A 1 21.37 -46.05 -38.63
CA MET A 1 21.08 -44.60 -38.66
C MET A 1 19.57 -44.42 -38.67
N ARG A 2 19.03 -43.43 -37.91
CA ARG A 2 17.61 -43.06 -37.65
C ARG A 2 16.94 -43.88 -36.53
N ILE A 3 17.12 -43.52 -35.25
CA ILE A 3 16.53 -42.41 -34.46
C ILE A 3 15.02 -42.55 -34.27
N SER A 4 14.65 -43.11 -33.11
CA SER A 4 13.37 -42.94 -32.41
C SER A 4 13.30 -41.54 -31.83
N PHE A 5 12.15 -40.85 -31.91
CA PHE A 5 11.63 -39.94 -30.88
C PHE A 5 10.19 -39.54 -31.23
N GLY A 6 9.23 -40.10 -30.50
CA GLY A 6 7.83 -39.69 -30.51
C GLY A 6 7.32 -39.56 -29.09
N ARG A 7 7.82 -38.58 -28.33
CA ARG A 7 7.16 -38.15 -27.09
C ARG A 7 6.18 -37.04 -27.44
N LEU A 8 4.90 -37.34 -27.33
CA LEU A 8 3.84 -36.34 -27.25
C LEU A 8 4.17 -35.38 -26.10
N PHE A 9 4.44 -34.11 -26.42
CA PHE A 9 4.38 -33.03 -25.45
C PHE A 9 2.90 -32.81 -25.10
N LYS A 10 2.52 -33.12 -23.85
CA LYS A 10 1.32 -32.54 -23.25
C LYS A 10 1.63 -31.06 -22.95
N PRO A 11 0.78 -30.10 -23.34
CA PRO A 11 0.96 -28.72 -22.93
C PRO A 11 0.87 -28.65 -21.40
N HIS A 12 1.84 -27.97 -20.81
CA HIS A 12 1.88 -27.69 -19.38
C HIS A 12 0.69 -26.81 -19.05
N GLU A 13 -0.33 -27.36 -18.38
CA GLU A 13 -1.35 -26.54 -17.77
C GLU A 13 -0.65 -25.64 -16.75
N ALA A 14 -0.69 -24.33 -17.00
CA ALA A 14 -0.31 -23.34 -16.03
C ALA A 14 -1.34 -23.44 -14.91
N HIS A 15 -0.97 -24.10 -13.80
CA HIS A 15 -1.68 -23.97 -12.55
C HIS A 15 -1.62 -22.49 -12.14
N GLN A 16 -2.63 -21.72 -12.54
CA GLN A 16 -2.98 -20.49 -11.86
C GLN A 16 -3.38 -20.90 -10.45
N GLY A 17 -2.41 -20.94 -9.54
CA GLY A 17 -2.66 -21.13 -8.13
C GLY A 17 -3.61 -20.03 -7.70
N VAL A 18 -4.85 -20.39 -7.39
CA VAL A 18 -5.81 -19.51 -6.74
C VAL A 18 -5.21 -19.19 -5.37
N SER A 19 -4.41 -18.14 -5.29
CA SER A 19 -3.92 -17.64 -4.01
C SER A 19 -5.13 -17.10 -3.28
N ASN A 20 -5.58 -17.78 -2.22
CA ASN A 20 -6.63 -17.25 -1.35
C ASN A 20 -6.24 -15.82 -0.93
N PRO A 21 -7.06 -14.81 -1.24
CA PRO A 21 -6.72 -13.43 -0.95
C PRO A 21 -6.51 -13.22 0.55
N VAL A 22 -5.47 -12.47 0.88
CA VAL A 22 -5.08 -12.22 2.28
C VAL A 22 -6.09 -11.26 2.88
N THR A 23 -6.78 -11.67 3.94
CA THR A 23 -7.64 -10.79 4.75
C THR A 23 -6.79 -9.82 5.58
N SER A 24 -7.37 -8.72 6.03
CA SER A 24 -6.78 -7.73 6.93
C SER A 24 -6.34 -8.38 8.24
N ALA A 25 -7.16 -9.26 8.83
CA ALA A 25 -6.78 -10.01 10.02
C ALA A 25 -5.52 -10.88 9.80
N GLN A 26 -5.39 -11.52 8.64
CA GLN A 26 -4.19 -12.28 8.28
C GLN A 26 -2.98 -11.35 8.02
N LEU A 27 -3.18 -10.24 7.32
CA LEU A 27 -2.13 -9.26 7.06
C LEU A 27 -1.62 -8.64 8.37
N GLN A 28 -2.52 -8.30 9.29
CA GLN A 28 -2.15 -7.78 10.60
C GLN A 28 -1.31 -8.78 11.40
N LYS A 29 -1.69 -10.07 11.41
CA LYS A 29 -0.88 -11.13 12.02
C LYS A 29 0.51 -11.24 11.39
N LYS A 30 0.61 -11.12 10.06
CA LYS A 30 1.91 -11.11 9.35
C LYS A 30 2.76 -9.91 9.74
N ILE A 31 2.18 -8.71 9.79
CA ILE A 31 2.86 -7.47 10.21
C ILE A 31 3.39 -7.62 11.64
N ALA A 32 2.53 -8.00 12.58
CA ALA A 32 2.90 -8.17 13.98
C ALA A 32 4.01 -9.22 14.15
N SER A 33 3.90 -10.35 13.45
CA SER A 33 4.93 -11.41 13.51
C SER A 33 6.26 -10.99 12.88
N ASP A 34 6.24 -10.31 11.73
CA ASP A 34 7.47 -9.82 11.07
C ASP A 34 8.15 -8.75 11.93
N PHE A 35 7.39 -7.81 12.49
CA PHE A 35 7.92 -6.79 13.39
C PHE A 35 8.52 -7.37 14.67
N ALA A 36 7.86 -8.35 15.31
CA ALA A 36 8.39 -9.00 16.51
C ALA A 36 9.69 -9.78 16.25
N LYS A 37 9.85 -10.35 15.04
CA LYS A 37 11.02 -11.15 14.67
C LYS A 37 12.18 -10.33 14.13
N LYS A 38 11.89 -9.24 13.43
CA LYS A 38 12.85 -8.44 12.65
C LYS A 38 12.55 -6.94 12.78
N PRO A 39 12.51 -6.38 14.00
CA PRO A 39 12.17 -4.97 14.20
C PRO A 39 13.10 -4.03 13.41
N GLU A 40 14.35 -4.42 13.21
CA GLU A 40 15.33 -3.67 12.42
C GLU A 40 14.96 -3.57 10.92
N GLY A 41 14.26 -4.58 10.39
CA GLY A 41 13.78 -4.62 9.00
C GLY A 41 12.66 -3.61 8.70
N TRP A 42 12.21 -2.88 9.73
CA TRP A 42 11.23 -1.80 9.64
C TRP A 42 11.88 -0.40 9.68
N HIS A 43 13.21 -0.31 9.78
CA HIS A 43 13.93 0.94 9.56
C HIS A 43 14.20 1.21 8.06
N PRO A 44 14.35 2.49 7.64
CA PRO A 44 14.04 3.69 8.41
C PRO A 44 12.54 3.83 8.68
N GLN A 45 12.19 4.46 9.79
CA GLN A 45 10.79 4.71 10.16
C GLN A 45 10.27 5.89 9.34
N VAL A 46 9.89 5.62 8.09
CA VAL A 46 9.34 6.61 7.15
C VAL A 46 8.13 6.00 6.46
N CYS A 47 7.10 6.81 6.24
CA CYS A 47 5.77 6.37 5.81
C CYS A 47 5.79 5.46 4.58
N TYR A 48 6.53 5.85 3.53
CA TYR A 48 6.63 5.06 2.30
C TYR A 48 7.34 3.70 2.48
N ASN A 49 8.38 3.61 3.33
CA ASN A 49 9.07 2.35 3.60
C ASN A 49 8.12 1.35 4.28
N PHE A 50 7.30 1.84 5.22
CA PHE A 50 6.28 1.06 5.89
C PHE A 50 5.18 0.60 4.92
N ALA A 51 4.63 1.51 4.12
CA ALA A 51 3.61 1.18 3.13
C ALA A 51 4.09 0.08 2.16
N LEU A 52 5.31 0.20 1.63
CA LEU A 52 5.91 -0.81 0.75
C LEU A 52 6.14 -2.14 1.47
N LYS A 53 6.65 -2.10 2.71
CA LYS A 53 6.87 -3.31 3.53
C LYS A 53 5.54 -4.05 3.79
N VAL A 54 4.46 -3.33 4.08
CA VAL A 54 3.12 -3.92 4.23
C VAL A 54 2.68 -4.60 2.92
N GLY A 55 2.85 -3.94 1.77
CA GLY A 55 2.53 -4.55 0.48
C GLY A 55 3.37 -5.79 0.13
N VAL A 56 4.63 -5.83 0.58
CA VAL A 56 5.48 -7.04 0.48
C VAL A 56 4.94 -8.17 1.36
N LEU A 57 4.47 -7.86 2.57
CA LEU A 57 3.91 -8.87 3.49
C LEU A 57 2.54 -9.40 3.03
N GLU A 58 1.72 -8.56 2.38
CA GLU A 58 0.52 -9.04 1.70
C GLU A 58 0.87 -9.95 0.52
N GLY A 59 2.02 -9.71 -0.13
CA GLY A 59 2.46 -10.41 -1.33
C GLY A 59 2.01 -9.73 -2.62
N LYS A 60 1.68 -8.43 -2.56
CA LYS A 60 1.24 -7.63 -3.72
C LYS A 60 2.36 -6.77 -4.30
N ILE A 61 3.38 -6.45 -3.49
CA ILE A 61 4.56 -5.70 -3.93
C ILE A 61 5.77 -6.62 -3.83
N SER A 62 6.63 -6.65 -4.86
CA SER A 62 7.84 -7.48 -4.82
C SER A 62 8.89 -6.82 -3.90
N ASN A 63 9.68 -7.65 -3.21
CA ASN A 63 10.79 -7.11 -2.42
C ASN A 63 11.85 -6.42 -3.30
N HIS A 64 11.99 -6.88 -4.56
CA HIS A 64 12.84 -6.24 -5.56
C HIS A 64 12.39 -4.81 -5.84
N PHE A 65 11.10 -4.59 -6.15
CA PHE A 65 10.57 -3.24 -6.39
C PHE A 65 10.79 -2.33 -5.18
N LYS A 66 10.53 -2.84 -3.97
CA LYS A 66 10.82 -2.10 -2.74
C LYS A 66 12.30 -1.70 -2.69
N GLN A 67 13.23 -2.62 -2.90
CA GLN A 67 14.67 -2.35 -2.82
C GLN A 67 15.12 -1.33 -3.87
N GLU A 68 14.66 -1.47 -5.11
CA GLU A 68 14.97 -0.55 -6.21
C GLU A 68 14.49 0.88 -5.92
N LEU A 69 13.28 1.01 -5.39
CA LEU A 69 12.73 2.31 -5.01
C LEU A 69 13.48 2.91 -3.81
N MET A 70 13.94 2.09 -2.87
CA MET A 70 14.66 2.54 -1.67
C MET A 70 16.14 2.86 -1.92
N SER A 71 16.76 2.35 -2.99
CA SER A 71 18.19 2.55 -3.28
C SER A 71 18.53 3.92 -3.87
N GLY A 72 17.54 4.70 -4.29
CA GLY A 72 17.75 6.04 -4.82
C GLY A 72 18.20 7.06 -3.76
N ALA A 73 18.90 8.11 -4.19
CA ALA A 73 19.14 9.30 -3.37
C ALA A 73 17.81 9.90 -2.90
N LYS A 74 17.78 10.58 -1.75
CA LYS A 74 16.55 11.22 -1.25
C LYS A 74 16.48 12.69 -1.64
N VAL A 75 15.30 13.14 -2.08
CA VAL A 75 14.97 14.54 -2.37
C VAL A 75 13.64 14.86 -1.67
N GLY A 76 13.62 15.87 -0.81
CA GLY A 76 12.41 16.23 -0.06
C GLY A 76 11.88 15.12 0.86
N GLY A 77 12.76 14.23 1.36
CA GLY A 77 12.39 13.11 2.24
C GLY A 77 11.95 11.83 1.51
N TYR A 78 11.66 11.90 0.21
CA TYR A 78 11.32 10.74 -0.63
C TYR A 78 12.49 10.31 -1.52
N PRO A 79 12.55 9.04 -1.96
CA PRO A 79 13.51 8.63 -2.97
C PRO A 79 13.35 9.41 -4.29
N LEU A 80 14.45 9.68 -4.97
CA LEU A 80 14.47 10.29 -6.29
C LEU A 80 13.68 9.42 -7.27
N GLY A 81 12.81 10.04 -8.08
CA GLY A 81 11.94 9.33 -9.01
C GLY A 81 10.78 8.58 -8.35
N PHE A 82 10.53 8.76 -7.04
CA PHE A 82 9.40 8.14 -6.36
C PHE A 82 8.05 8.51 -7.00
N SER A 83 7.82 9.81 -7.25
CA SER A 83 6.59 10.28 -7.89
C SER A 83 6.40 9.66 -9.28
N ASP A 84 7.47 9.53 -10.06
CA ASP A 84 7.42 8.93 -11.41
C ASP A 84 7.06 7.45 -11.33
N LYS A 85 7.71 6.68 -10.45
CA LYS A 85 7.41 5.26 -10.22
C LYS A 85 5.99 5.04 -9.68
N MET A 86 5.47 6.00 -8.93
CA MET A 86 4.08 6.00 -8.46
C MET A 86 3.10 6.57 -9.50
N GLY A 87 3.59 7.10 -10.63
CA GLY A 87 2.78 7.73 -11.67
C GLY A 87 2.00 8.93 -11.16
N ILE A 88 2.57 9.73 -10.25
CA ILE A 88 1.96 10.93 -9.68
C ILE A 88 2.22 12.09 -10.64
N THR A 89 1.15 12.76 -11.07
CA THR A 89 1.20 13.97 -11.90
C THR A 89 0.17 14.96 -11.39
N ALA A 90 0.34 16.26 -11.64
CA ALA A 90 -0.62 17.27 -11.22
C ALA A 90 -2.04 17.03 -11.79
N SER A 91 -2.17 16.38 -12.94
CA SER A 91 -3.46 16.14 -13.60
C SER A 91 -4.19 14.87 -13.16
N ASN A 92 -3.57 14.02 -12.33
CA ASN A 92 -4.15 12.72 -11.96
C ASN A 92 -4.35 12.51 -10.46
N THR A 93 -4.23 13.58 -9.67
CA THR A 93 -4.61 13.56 -8.26
C THR A 93 -6.13 13.68 -8.13
N GLN A 94 -6.66 13.17 -7.02
CA GLN A 94 -8.08 13.13 -6.68
C GLN A 94 -8.28 13.84 -5.35
N LYS A 95 -9.39 14.58 -5.21
CA LYS A 95 -9.77 15.22 -3.94
C LYS A 95 -10.86 14.46 -3.18
N TYR A 96 -11.61 13.62 -3.88
CA TYR A 96 -12.72 12.87 -3.31
C TYR A 96 -12.35 11.40 -3.19
N PHE A 97 -12.30 10.91 -1.96
CA PHE A 97 -12.03 9.51 -1.67
C PHE A 97 -13.32 8.71 -1.67
N ASP A 98 -13.34 7.68 -2.51
CA ASP A 98 -14.44 6.74 -2.66
C ASP A 98 -13.86 5.32 -2.70
N HIS A 99 -14.08 4.55 -1.64
CA HIS A 99 -13.52 3.20 -1.51
C HIS A 99 -14.01 2.24 -2.62
N THR A 100 -15.15 2.55 -3.25
CA THR A 100 -15.70 1.72 -4.35
C THR A 100 -14.88 1.85 -5.63
N LYS A 101 -14.14 2.95 -5.78
CA LYS A 101 -13.20 3.18 -6.91
C LYS A 101 -11.84 2.51 -6.71
N ILE A 102 -11.59 1.92 -5.53
CA ILE A 102 -10.36 1.18 -5.25
C ILE A 102 -10.49 -0.24 -5.82
N THR A 103 -9.87 -0.48 -6.97
CA THR A 103 -9.99 -1.72 -7.75
C THR A 103 -9.09 -2.86 -7.25
N GLY A 104 -8.31 -2.65 -6.19
CA GLY A 104 -7.37 -3.64 -5.64
C GLY A 104 -6.45 -3.01 -4.60
N SER A 105 -5.56 -3.81 -3.99
CA SER A 105 -4.55 -3.30 -3.06
C SER A 105 -3.49 -2.46 -3.79
N GLY A 106 -2.85 -1.52 -3.10
CA GLY A 106 -1.85 -0.63 -3.69
C GLY A 106 -1.36 0.46 -2.75
N ILE A 107 -0.65 1.43 -3.32
CA ILE A 107 -0.09 2.56 -2.58
C ILE A 107 -0.98 3.78 -2.79
N ILE A 108 -1.32 4.47 -1.70
CA ILE A 108 -1.94 5.79 -1.74
C ILE A 108 -0.92 6.84 -1.29
N ASN A 109 -0.74 7.86 -2.11
CA ASN A 109 0.11 9.00 -1.82
C ASN A 109 -0.78 10.22 -1.60
N PHE A 110 -0.57 10.92 -0.49
CA PHE A 110 -1.24 12.17 -0.18
C PHE A 110 -0.34 13.34 -0.55
N ILE A 111 -0.91 14.31 -1.25
CA ILE A 111 -0.25 15.48 -1.81
C ILE A 111 -0.80 16.71 -1.10
N ASP A 112 0.10 17.57 -0.63
CA ASP A 112 -0.28 18.90 -0.15
C ASP A 112 -0.64 19.78 -1.34
N ASP A 113 -1.85 20.33 -1.35
CA ASP A 113 -2.36 21.10 -2.48
C ASP A 113 -1.66 22.46 -2.65
N GLN A 114 -1.06 23.00 -1.58
CA GLN A 114 -0.33 24.27 -1.64
C GLN A 114 1.05 24.09 -2.27
N VAL A 115 1.75 23.00 -1.89
CA VAL A 115 3.12 22.74 -2.33
C VAL A 115 3.16 21.86 -3.59
N GLY A 116 2.12 21.08 -3.84
CA GLY A 116 2.07 20.12 -4.96
C GLY A 116 3.01 18.92 -4.78
N ALA A 117 3.43 18.63 -3.54
CA ALA A 117 4.39 17.57 -3.21
C ALA A 117 3.76 16.48 -2.36
N VAL A 118 4.28 15.25 -2.49
CA VAL A 118 3.87 14.13 -1.64
C VAL A 118 4.30 14.40 -0.20
N VAL A 119 3.34 14.42 0.72
CA VAL A 119 3.58 14.64 2.15
C VAL A 119 3.41 13.37 2.97
N HIS A 120 2.64 12.40 2.49
CA HIS A 120 2.44 11.14 3.19
C HIS A 120 2.14 9.99 2.23
N THR A 121 2.57 8.79 2.59
CA THR A 121 2.32 7.56 1.83
C THR A 121 1.78 6.48 2.75
N ALA A 122 0.73 5.81 2.31
CA ALA A 122 0.12 4.69 2.99
C ALA A 122 -0.11 3.53 2.02
N TYR A 123 -0.39 2.36 2.59
CA TYR A 123 -0.81 1.19 1.83
C TYR A 123 -2.31 0.98 1.99
N LEU A 124 -3.01 0.75 0.88
CA LEU A 124 -4.40 0.32 0.88
C LEU A 124 -4.46 -1.17 0.55
N GLN A 125 -5.09 -1.94 1.42
CA GLN A 125 -5.51 -3.31 1.14
C GLN A 125 -6.97 -3.29 0.68
N LYS A 126 -7.28 -3.96 -0.42
CA LYS A 126 -8.65 -4.27 -0.84
C LYS A 126 -8.89 -5.76 -0.61
N GLU A 127 -9.86 -6.10 0.23
CA GLU A 127 -10.30 -7.49 0.37
C GLU A 127 -11.37 -7.84 -0.68
N ASP A 128 -11.55 -9.13 -0.94
CA ASP A 128 -12.57 -9.64 -1.87
C ASP A 128 -14.00 -9.24 -1.49
N GLY A 129 -14.26 -9.08 -0.18
CA GLY A 129 -15.54 -8.63 0.35
C GLY A 129 -15.83 -7.14 0.12
N GLY A 130 -14.91 -6.41 -0.51
CA GLY A 130 -15.07 -4.98 -0.81
C GLY A 130 -14.57 -4.03 0.28
N SER A 131 -14.19 -4.54 1.46
CA SER A 131 -13.58 -3.73 2.50
C SER A 131 -12.22 -3.17 2.05
N VAL A 132 -11.94 -1.95 2.48
CA VAL A 132 -10.68 -1.26 2.20
C VAL A 132 -10.05 -0.86 3.51
N HIS A 133 -8.80 -1.27 3.71
CA HIS A 133 -8.04 -0.96 4.92
C HIS A 133 -6.81 -0.13 4.57
N ILE A 134 -6.56 0.91 5.36
CA ILE A 134 -5.36 1.74 5.26
C ILE A 134 -4.36 1.33 6.33
N TYR A 135 -3.10 1.18 5.91
CA TYR A 135 -1.94 0.93 6.77
C TYR A 135 -0.94 2.05 6.56
N HIS A 136 -0.60 2.77 7.63
CA HIS A 136 0.37 3.86 7.55
C HIS A 136 1.16 4.01 8.84
N ALA A 137 2.16 4.89 8.81
CA ALA A 137 2.86 5.32 10.02
C ALA A 137 3.42 6.72 9.84
N ASN A 138 3.72 7.38 10.96
CA ASN A 138 4.36 8.69 11.02
C ASN A 138 3.56 9.83 10.37
N CYS A 139 2.24 9.83 10.53
CA CYS A 139 1.39 10.96 10.14
C CYS A 139 0.32 11.21 11.21
N MET A 140 0.70 11.98 12.22
CA MET A 140 -0.15 12.26 13.39
C MET A 140 -1.47 12.95 13.01
N THR A 141 -1.46 13.84 12.01
CA THR A 141 -2.68 14.53 11.57
C THR A 141 -3.67 13.56 10.92
N LEU A 142 -3.17 12.55 10.20
CA LEU A 142 -4.01 11.49 9.65
C LEU A 142 -4.52 10.54 10.76
N ASP A 143 -3.66 10.15 11.72
CA ASP A 143 -4.10 9.36 12.87
C ASP A 143 -5.22 10.07 13.64
N MET A 144 -5.04 11.37 13.95
CA MET A 144 -6.05 12.19 14.63
C MET A 144 -7.37 12.26 13.85
N ALA A 145 -7.30 12.39 12.52
CA ALA A 145 -8.50 12.41 11.70
C ALA A 145 -9.21 11.06 11.70
N LEU A 146 -8.49 9.95 11.51
CA LEU A 146 -9.10 8.62 11.34
C LEU A 146 -9.60 8.03 12.66
N LEU A 147 -8.93 8.33 13.78
CA LEU A 147 -9.27 7.83 15.12
C LEU A 147 -10.68 8.23 15.58
N GLY A 148 -11.11 9.45 15.26
CA GLY A 148 -12.36 9.99 15.78
C GLY A 148 -12.34 10.02 17.32
N ASP A 149 -13.40 9.49 17.95
CA ASP A 149 -13.54 9.47 19.42
C ASP A 149 -12.97 8.20 20.08
N ALA A 150 -12.29 7.33 19.30
CA ALA A 150 -11.72 6.10 19.85
C ALA A 150 -10.55 6.43 20.82
N PRO A 151 -10.42 5.70 21.94
CA PRO A 151 -9.44 6.04 22.98
C PRO A 151 -8.00 5.72 22.57
N ASP A 152 -7.81 4.71 21.72
CA ASP A 152 -6.49 4.16 21.40
C ASP A 152 -6.26 4.07 19.89
N VAL A 153 -5.06 4.45 19.48
CA VAL A 153 -4.60 4.30 18.09
C VAL A 153 -4.45 2.81 17.76
N PRO A 154 -5.18 2.29 16.74
CA PRO A 154 -5.17 0.87 16.38
C PRO A 154 -3.84 0.46 15.72
N LYS A 155 -2.84 0.19 16.56
CA LYS A 155 -1.50 -0.21 16.13
C LYS A 155 -1.40 -1.71 15.85
N VAL A 156 -0.66 -2.04 14.80
CA VAL A 156 -0.29 -3.39 14.42
C VAL A 156 1.21 -3.42 14.13
N GLY A 157 2.00 -3.93 15.08
CA GLY A 157 3.45 -3.77 15.05
C GLY A 157 3.81 -2.29 15.16
N CYS A 158 4.43 -1.73 14.10
CA CYS A 158 4.81 -0.31 14.04
C CYS A 158 3.95 0.55 13.10
N VAL A 159 2.88 0.00 12.54
CA VAL A 159 1.93 0.75 11.69
C VAL A 159 0.58 0.92 12.37
N THR A 160 -0.14 1.97 12.02
CA THR A 160 -1.55 2.15 12.34
C THR A 160 -2.42 1.53 11.26
N HIS A 161 -3.56 0.94 11.64
CA HIS A 161 -4.54 0.31 10.76
C HIS A 161 -5.94 0.92 10.95
N TYR A 162 -6.60 1.29 9.86
CA TYR A 162 -8.02 1.66 9.89
C TYR A 162 -8.78 1.01 8.72
N GLU A 163 -10.06 0.71 8.91
CA GLU A 163 -10.97 0.38 7.81
C GLU A 163 -11.58 1.66 7.23
N VAL A 164 -11.29 1.97 5.96
CA VAL A 164 -11.73 3.18 5.26
C VAL A 164 -12.90 2.94 4.31
N SER A 165 -13.42 1.71 4.24
CA SER A 165 -14.72 1.38 3.64
C SER A 165 -15.90 1.65 4.58
N ASP A 166 -15.66 1.72 5.89
CA ASP A 166 -16.66 2.17 6.86
C ASP A 166 -17.04 3.63 6.57
N HIS A 167 -18.36 3.91 6.54
CA HIS A 167 -18.88 5.23 6.18
C HIS A 167 -18.35 6.34 7.10
N TYR A 168 -18.21 6.09 8.40
CA TYR A 168 -17.72 7.12 9.32
C TYR A 168 -16.24 7.39 9.12
N THR A 169 -15.42 6.35 9.00
CA THR A 169 -13.98 6.50 8.74
C THR A 169 -13.71 7.12 7.36
N GLN A 170 -14.48 6.74 6.34
CA GLN A 170 -14.40 7.35 5.01
C GLN A 170 -14.68 8.86 5.07
N ASN A 171 -15.74 9.27 5.78
CA ASN A 171 -16.07 10.68 5.94
C ASN A 171 -15.00 11.45 6.71
N ARG A 172 -14.37 10.82 7.72
CA ARG A 172 -13.24 11.42 8.43
C ARG A 172 -12.00 11.58 7.54
N LEU A 173 -11.67 10.58 6.73
CA LEU A 173 -10.63 10.68 5.72
C LEU A 173 -10.94 11.79 4.70
N GLN A 174 -12.19 11.89 4.25
CA GLN A 174 -12.61 12.94 3.33
C GLN A 174 -12.45 14.34 3.94
N ARG A 175 -12.87 14.55 5.19
CA ARG A 175 -12.68 15.84 5.89
C ARG A 175 -11.20 16.20 6.04
N TRP A 176 -10.34 15.22 6.26
CA TRP A 176 -8.89 15.44 6.29
C TRP A 176 -8.39 15.90 4.91
N LEU A 177 -8.83 15.24 3.82
CA LEU A 177 -8.53 15.68 2.45
C LEU A 177 -9.04 17.10 2.16
N ASP A 178 -10.26 17.42 2.58
CA ASP A 178 -10.85 18.76 2.43
C ASP A 178 -10.03 19.86 3.14
N GLY A 179 -9.16 19.47 4.09
CA GLY A 179 -8.21 20.35 4.76
C GLY A 179 -7.04 20.84 3.90
N GLY A 180 -6.99 20.50 2.61
CA GLY A 180 -5.96 20.96 1.67
C GLY A 180 -5.05 19.85 1.14
N TYR A 181 -5.56 18.62 1.09
CA TYR A 181 -4.83 17.49 0.53
C TYR A 181 -5.59 16.85 -0.62
N SER A 182 -4.84 16.40 -1.61
CA SER A 182 -5.29 15.48 -2.65
C SER A 182 -4.56 14.15 -2.52
N PHE A 183 -4.99 13.15 -3.28
CA PHE A 183 -4.32 11.85 -3.28
C PHE A 183 -4.15 11.27 -4.68
N LYS A 184 -3.15 10.40 -4.81
CA LYS A 184 -2.99 9.49 -5.94
C LYS A 184 -2.93 8.07 -5.44
N PHE A 185 -3.91 7.26 -5.85
CA PHE A 185 -3.87 5.82 -5.66
C PHE A 185 -3.19 5.13 -6.85
N THR A 186 -2.24 4.25 -6.56
CA THR A 186 -1.50 3.46 -7.54
C THR A 186 -1.65 1.97 -7.20
N PRO A 187 -2.42 1.21 -8.02
CA PRO A 187 -2.62 -0.22 -7.79
C PRO A 187 -1.30 -0.98 -7.74
N ALA A 188 -1.21 -1.98 -6.85
CA ALA A 188 -0.02 -2.81 -6.72
C ALA A 188 0.32 -3.52 -8.03
N SER A 189 -0.68 -3.89 -8.86
CA SER A 189 -0.46 -4.46 -10.19
C SER A 189 0.33 -3.58 -11.16
N LYS A 190 0.47 -2.28 -10.87
CA LYS A 190 1.35 -1.35 -11.63
C LYS A 190 2.75 -1.22 -11.04
N LEU A 191 2.98 -1.77 -9.86
CA LEU A 191 4.23 -1.71 -9.09
C LEU A 191 4.96 -3.07 -9.09
N SER A 192 4.26 -4.16 -9.37
CA SER A 192 4.82 -5.50 -9.50
C SER A 192 5.40 -5.68 -10.92
N ILE A 193 6.67 -5.33 -11.10
CA ILE A 193 7.49 -5.80 -12.24
C ILE A 193 8.45 -6.86 -11.70
#